data_AF-A0A3B9HNC8-F1
#
_entry.id   AF-A0A3B9HNC8-F1
#
_cell.length_a   1.000
_cell.length_b   1.000
_cell.length_c   1.000
_cell.angle_alpha   90.00
_cell.angle_beta   90.00
_cell.angle_gamma   90.00
#
_symmetry.space_group_name_H-M   'P 1'
#
loop_
_entity.id
_entity.type
_entity.pdbx_description
1 polymer ?
#
loop_
_entity_poly.entity_id
_entity_poly.type
_entity_poly.pdbx_seq_one_letter_code
_entity_poly.pdbx_strand_id
1 'polypeptide(L)'
;MSSRLLYSGVLTALLFTAGSAIAQAPALPNGYAPWELDLLDSYIPYKTTSGITSPPELPVRASAEWEEIDALLVTWTGYTNTIREIVRYAQEECEVYILCADTNTVKTSLESASIPLDNITLVEGGFNSVWARDYGQWNVYANDVDSLYLIDWIYNRPRPLDDAVPELMSQLTGLPIYTTTEVPYDLVHTGGNFMTDGWGTGFSSRLVLDENDGNDYSLEPKTEGEIDYIMDAFMGISTYIKMETLPYDQIHHIDMHMKLLDEETILVGEYPEGEADGPQIEANIEYIQDNYTSVFGTPYKFERILMPPDEAGNFPDDGSWWNPGDYRTYTNFVFINKTVIVPAYEEQYDTTAYRILSDLLPGYLIVMIDCNEIIQALGAIHCVTKEVATNEPLLITHQPLQDTEELFADYEVDAWILHRDGIAEAEIFYTTDTAAGFWNTSPMTLADVASNTWTGFIPAQEDGAEVFYYIYAQATTGKEQVRPITAPDGFWHFRVGGAISNLEESHDDLIAVWPNPVDDHVSIDLRDLRSADKWQLSLTEPSGKEVYAATAFGGQVIHLPLALLPSGTYWISLRSGDACMARQIVKR
;
A
#
# COMPACT_ATOMS: atom_id res chain seq x y z
N MET A 1 -73.54 49.47 -16.58
CA MET A 1 -73.57 49.01 -17.97
C MET A 1 -72.15 48.73 -18.42
N SER A 2 -71.90 47.51 -18.89
CA SER A 2 -70.73 47.05 -19.67
C SER A 2 -69.38 47.00 -18.94
N SER A 3 -68.57 45.95 -18.97
CA SER A 3 -68.68 44.56 -19.46
C SER A 3 -67.38 43.88 -19.06
N ARG A 4 -67.47 42.65 -18.54
CA ARG A 4 -66.33 41.75 -18.32
C ARG A 4 -65.65 41.43 -19.65
N LEU A 5 -64.33 41.26 -19.63
CA LEU A 5 -63.63 40.29 -20.48
C LEU A 5 -62.37 39.81 -19.75
N LEU A 6 -62.45 38.56 -19.26
CA LEU A 6 -61.31 37.73 -18.93
C LEU A 6 -60.53 37.44 -20.21
N TYR A 7 -59.21 37.63 -20.18
CA TYR A 7 -58.31 36.95 -21.10
C TYR A 7 -57.34 36.10 -20.27
N SER A 8 -57.55 34.79 -20.39
CA SER A 8 -56.62 33.73 -20.01
C SER A 8 -55.32 33.89 -20.79
N GLY A 9 -54.24 34.29 -20.12
CA GLY A 9 -52.89 34.18 -20.65
C GLY A 9 -52.45 32.73 -20.56
N VAL A 10 -52.48 32.02 -21.70
CA VAL A 10 -51.78 30.75 -21.88
C VAL A 10 -50.29 31.05 -21.75
N LEU A 11 -49.66 30.56 -20.68
CA LEU A 11 -48.21 30.59 -20.53
C LEU A 11 -47.64 29.52 -21.47
N THR A 12 -47.32 29.92 -22.70
CA THR A 12 -46.57 29.07 -23.63
C THR A 12 -45.14 28.98 -23.11
N ALA A 13 -44.82 27.89 -22.41
CA ALA A 13 -43.45 27.52 -22.10
C ALA A 13 -42.73 27.29 -23.43
N LEU A 14 -41.89 28.25 -23.83
CA LEU A 14 -40.90 28.05 -24.86
C LEU A 14 -39.85 27.08 -24.30
N LEU A 15 -40.01 25.80 -24.64
CA LEU A 15 -38.94 24.81 -24.61
C LEU A 15 -37.81 25.33 -25.50
N PHE A 16 -36.80 25.94 -24.88
CA PHE A 16 -35.49 26.04 -25.49
C PHE A 16 -34.88 24.63 -25.50
N THR A 17 -35.09 23.90 -26.58
CA THR A 17 -34.22 22.77 -26.94
C THR A 17 -32.92 23.34 -27.48
N ALA A 18 -32.07 23.84 -26.58
CA ALA A 18 -30.67 24.04 -26.89
C ALA A 18 -30.00 22.67 -26.82
N GLY A 19 -29.93 22.01 -27.98
CA GLY A 19 -28.99 20.92 -28.18
C GLY A 19 -27.58 21.49 -28.09
N SER A 20 -27.08 21.57 -26.86
CA SER A 20 -25.67 21.79 -26.61
C SER A 20 -25.04 20.41 -26.72
N ALA A 21 -24.13 20.23 -27.68
CA ALA A 21 -23.11 19.22 -27.51
C ALA A 21 -22.45 19.55 -26.16
N ILE A 22 -22.73 18.74 -25.14
CA ILE A 22 -22.07 18.86 -23.85
C ILE A 22 -20.62 18.51 -24.15
N ALA A 23 -19.77 19.53 -24.28
CA ALA A 23 -18.35 19.33 -24.08
C ALA A 23 -18.22 18.73 -22.68
N GLN A 24 -17.69 17.52 -22.59
CA GLN A 24 -17.39 16.87 -21.33
C GLN A 24 -16.55 17.87 -20.52
N ALA A 25 -17.01 18.26 -19.34
CA ALA A 25 -16.19 19.08 -18.46
C ALA A 25 -14.85 18.34 -18.25
N PRO A 26 -13.71 19.05 -18.20
CA PRO A 26 -12.43 18.40 -17.92
C PRO A 26 -12.54 17.61 -16.61
N ALA A 27 -11.89 16.44 -16.57
CA ALA A 27 -11.80 15.65 -15.35
C ALA A 27 -11.17 16.50 -14.23
N LEU A 28 -11.68 16.37 -13.00
CA LEU A 28 -11.11 17.06 -11.85
C LEU A 28 -9.74 16.44 -11.50
N PRO A 29 -8.74 17.26 -11.11
CA PRO A 29 -7.48 16.73 -10.59
C PRO A 29 -7.69 15.94 -9.30
N ASN A 30 -6.72 15.10 -8.93
CA ASN A 30 -6.75 14.38 -7.66
C ASN A 30 -6.67 15.38 -6.49
N GLY A 31 -5.74 16.33 -6.59
CA GLY A 31 -5.70 17.53 -5.74
C GLY A 31 -6.89 18.46 -5.94
N TYR A 32 -6.79 19.67 -5.39
CA TYR A 32 -7.81 20.69 -5.59
C TYR A 32 -7.75 21.29 -6.99
N ALA A 33 -8.90 21.46 -7.62
CA ALA A 33 -9.04 22.43 -8.69
C ALA A 33 -8.93 23.85 -8.10
N PRO A 34 -8.41 24.86 -8.84
CA PRO A 34 -8.16 26.19 -8.27
C PRO A 34 -9.38 26.86 -7.62
N TRP A 35 -10.59 26.60 -8.12
CA TRP A 35 -11.82 27.15 -7.55
C TRP A 35 -12.38 26.36 -6.36
N GLU A 36 -11.89 25.15 -6.10
CA GLU A 36 -12.29 24.35 -4.94
C GLU A 36 -11.70 24.92 -3.65
N LEU A 37 -10.52 25.54 -3.72
CA LEU A 37 -9.87 26.21 -2.58
C LEU A 37 -10.73 27.35 -2.01
N ASP A 38 -11.44 28.09 -2.88
CA ASP A 38 -12.35 29.15 -2.46
C ASP A 38 -13.59 28.63 -1.70
N LEU A 39 -13.84 27.31 -1.74
CA LEU A 39 -14.97 26.69 -1.07
C LEU A 39 -14.64 26.24 0.36
N LEU A 40 -13.37 25.93 0.66
CA LEU A 40 -12.95 25.22 1.88
C LEU A 40 -13.45 25.88 3.17
N ASP A 41 -13.23 27.18 3.34
CA ASP A 41 -13.67 27.96 4.52
C ASP A 41 -15.18 27.89 4.79
N SER A 42 -15.98 27.54 3.78
CA SER A 42 -17.44 27.51 3.85
C SER A 42 -18.05 26.15 3.55
N TYR A 43 -17.22 25.16 3.22
CA TYR A 43 -17.68 23.85 2.83
C TYR A 43 -18.16 23.11 4.08
N ILE A 44 -19.36 22.55 3.95
CA ILE A 44 -19.93 21.66 4.95
C ILE A 44 -19.89 20.28 4.30
N PRO A 45 -19.12 19.34 4.86
CA PRO A 45 -19.05 17.96 4.40
C PRO A 45 -20.42 17.33 4.17
N TYR A 46 -20.48 16.36 3.25
CA TYR A 46 -21.69 15.59 3.10
C TYR A 46 -21.99 14.86 4.40
N LYS A 47 -23.26 14.91 4.81
CA LYS A 47 -23.74 14.13 5.95
C LYS A 47 -24.57 13.00 5.40
N THR A 48 -24.05 11.78 5.54
CA THR A 48 -24.76 10.55 5.17
C THR A 48 -26.16 10.54 5.74
N THR A 49 -27.13 10.13 4.91
CA THR A 49 -28.53 10.09 5.35
C THR A 49 -28.85 8.81 6.12
N SER A 50 -28.00 7.80 5.99
CA SER A 50 -28.05 6.53 6.71
C SER A 50 -26.62 6.08 7.07
N GLY A 51 -26.47 5.45 8.23
CA GLY A 51 -25.17 5.02 8.76
C GLY A 51 -25.13 5.05 10.28
N ILE A 52 -24.20 4.30 10.86
CA ILE A 52 -23.97 4.24 12.30
C ILE A 52 -22.85 5.23 12.64
N THR A 53 -23.14 6.25 13.45
CA THR A 53 -22.17 7.33 13.76
C THR A 53 -21.37 7.10 15.03
N SER A 54 -21.68 6.03 15.78
CA SER A 54 -20.86 5.55 16.90
C SER A 54 -19.91 4.46 16.40
N PRO A 55 -18.70 4.33 16.97
CA PRO A 55 -17.80 3.23 16.65
C PRO A 55 -18.49 1.86 16.78
N PRO A 56 -18.04 0.85 16.02
CA PRO A 56 -18.42 -0.54 16.22
C PRO A 56 -18.33 -0.95 17.71
N GLU A 57 -19.34 -1.67 18.21
CA GLU A 57 -19.33 -2.15 19.62
C GLU A 57 -18.35 -3.30 19.85
N LEU A 58 -18.02 -4.04 18.78
CA LEU A 58 -17.07 -5.13 18.78
C LEU A 58 -15.69 -4.62 18.33
N PRO A 59 -14.59 -5.25 18.79
CA PRO A 59 -13.29 -5.04 18.17
C PRO A 59 -13.36 -5.25 16.67
N VAL A 60 -12.63 -4.43 15.92
CA VAL A 60 -12.58 -4.48 14.47
C VAL A 60 -11.15 -4.63 13.96
N ARG A 61 -11.02 -5.14 12.73
CA ARG A 61 -9.75 -5.30 12.02
C ARG A 61 -9.91 -4.78 10.59
N ALA A 62 -9.12 -3.79 10.20
CA ALA A 62 -9.03 -3.35 8.81
C ALA A 62 -8.47 -4.47 7.93
N SER A 63 -9.09 -4.69 6.75
CA SER A 63 -8.53 -5.64 5.78
C SER A 63 -7.34 -5.02 5.04
N ALA A 64 -6.27 -5.77 4.85
CA ALA A 64 -5.19 -5.42 3.94
C ALA A 64 -5.63 -5.57 2.48
N GLU A 65 -4.93 -4.90 1.56
CA GLU A 65 -5.35 -4.85 0.15
C GLU A 65 -5.11 -6.15 -0.62
N TRP A 66 -4.12 -6.95 -0.21
CA TRP A 66 -3.84 -8.27 -0.81
C TRP A 66 -4.77 -9.38 -0.28
N GLU A 67 -5.66 -9.07 0.66
CA GLU A 67 -6.69 -10.01 1.09
C GLU A 67 -7.74 -10.19 0.00
N GLU A 68 -8.55 -11.26 0.11
CA GLU A 68 -9.58 -11.59 -0.86
C GLU A 68 -10.67 -10.51 -0.93
N ILE A 69 -11.03 -10.12 -2.15
CA ILE A 69 -12.07 -9.11 -2.41
C ILE A 69 -13.22 -9.74 -3.21
N ASP A 70 -14.45 -9.35 -2.88
CA ASP A 70 -15.66 -9.76 -3.62
C ASP A 70 -15.91 -8.83 -4.81
N ALA A 71 -15.48 -7.56 -4.72
CA ALA A 71 -15.70 -6.60 -5.79
C ALA A 71 -14.68 -5.44 -5.84
N LEU A 72 -14.65 -4.78 -7.00
CA LEU A 72 -13.92 -3.53 -7.26
C LEU A 72 -14.88 -2.43 -7.72
N LEU A 73 -14.79 -1.25 -7.11
CA LEU A 73 -15.48 -0.04 -7.53
C LEU A 73 -14.57 0.80 -8.44
N VAL A 74 -15.14 1.25 -9.56
CA VAL A 74 -14.58 2.31 -10.41
C VAL A 74 -15.65 3.32 -10.76
N THR A 75 -15.24 4.55 -11.11
CA THR A 75 -16.15 5.58 -11.61
C THR A 75 -15.82 5.94 -13.06
N TRP A 76 -16.83 5.85 -13.92
CA TRP A 76 -16.69 6.00 -15.37
C TRP A 76 -16.76 7.46 -15.79
N THR A 77 -15.68 8.20 -15.54
CA THR A 77 -15.52 9.59 -15.96
C THR A 77 -14.06 9.96 -16.05
N GLY A 78 -13.66 10.78 -17.04
CA GLY A 78 -12.24 11.01 -17.32
C GLY A 78 -11.48 9.72 -17.67
N TYR A 79 -10.36 9.82 -18.38
CA TYR A 79 -9.41 8.70 -18.55
C TYR A 79 -10.06 7.34 -18.89
N THR A 80 -11.15 7.34 -19.66
CA THR A 80 -12.04 6.16 -19.74
C THR A 80 -11.38 4.99 -20.47
N ASN A 81 -10.30 5.23 -21.19
CA ASN A 81 -9.45 4.17 -21.73
C ASN A 81 -8.73 3.40 -20.60
N THR A 82 -8.13 4.10 -19.63
CA THR A 82 -7.51 3.48 -18.45
C THR A 82 -8.55 2.72 -17.63
N ILE A 83 -9.69 3.35 -17.32
CA ILE A 83 -10.78 2.70 -16.56
C ILE A 83 -11.30 1.46 -17.31
N ARG A 84 -11.44 1.53 -18.63
CA ARG A 84 -11.87 0.38 -19.45
C ARG A 84 -10.93 -0.80 -19.33
N GLU A 85 -9.62 -0.57 -19.37
CA GLU A 85 -8.65 -1.66 -19.26
C GLU A 85 -8.58 -2.20 -17.82
N ILE A 86 -8.73 -1.36 -16.79
CA ILE A 86 -8.93 -1.85 -15.41
C ILE A 86 -10.12 -2.82 -15.34
N VAL A 87 -11.28 -2.41 -15.87
CA VAL A 87 -12.50 -3.23 -15.90
C VAL A 87 -12.30 -4.55 -16.68
N ARG A 88 -11.48 -4.55 -17.75
CA ARG A 88 -11.19 -5.74 -18.53
C ARG A 88 -10.58 -6.85 -17.69
N TYR A 89 -9.61 -6.51 -16.85
CA TYR A 89 -8.87 -7.49 -16.06
C TYR A 89 -9.52 -7.75 -14.70
N ALA A 90 -10.06 -6.72 -14.06
CA ALA A 90 -10.72 -6.86 -12.76
C ALA A 90 -11.91 -7.83 -12.78
N GLN A 91 -12.69 -7.83 -13.88
CA GLN A 91 -13.87 -8.70 -13.96
C GLN A 91 -13.56 -10.20 -14.05
N GLU A 92 -12.32 -10.56 -14.39
CA GLU A 92 -11.89 -11.98 -14.40
C GLU A 92 -11.67 -12.50 -12.97
N GLU A 93 -11.50 -11.60 -11.99
CA GLU A 93 -11.16 -11.89 -10.61
C GLU A 93 -12.34 -11.69 -9.65
N CYS A 94 -13.16 -10.66 -9.87
CA CYS A 94 -14.26 -10.29 -8.96
C CYS A 94 -15.38 -9.53 -9.70
N GLU A 95 -16.46 -9.17 -8.99
CA GLU A 95 -17.47 -8.27 -9.53
C GLU A 95 -16.90 -6.85 -9.68
N VAL A 96 -17.26 -6.12 -10.74
CA VAL A 96 -16.87 -4.73 -10.93
C VAL A 96 -18.11 -3.82 -10.89
N TYR A 97 -18.19 -2.98 -9.87
CA TYR A 97 -19.17 -1.91 -9.77
C TYR A 97 -18.68 -0.70 -10.57
N ILE A 98 -19.43 -0.32 -11.61
CA ILE A 98 -19.11 0.85 -12.43
C ILE A 98 -20.14 1.95 -12.16
N LEU A 99 -19.75 2.94 -11.37
CA LEU A 99 -20.53 4.16 -11.17
C LEU A 99 -20.45 5.03 -12.42
N CYS A 100 -21.59 5.42 -13.00
CA CYS A 100 -21.62 6.14 -14.26
C CYS A 100 -22.83 7.06 -14.41
N ALA A 101 -22.78 7.99 -15.36
CA ALA A 101 -23.89 8.91 -15.63
C ALA A 101 -24.94 8.33 -16.60
N ASP A 102 -24.55 7.36 -17.44
CA ASP A 102 -25.42 6.65 -18.38
C ASP A 102 -24.87 5.25 -18.64
N THR A 103 -25.62 4.24 -18.21
CA THR A 103 -25.25 2.83 -18.39
C THR A 103 -25.09 2.43 -19.86
N ASN A 104 -25.86 3.03 -20.78
CA ASN A 104 -25.80 2.64 -22.20
C ASN A 104 -24.48 3.05 -22.85
N THR A 105 -23.95 4.22 -22.48
CA THR A 105 -22.64 4.70 -22.94
C THR A 105 -21.52 3.77 -22.47
N VAL A 106 -21.53 3.38 -21.19
CA VAL A 106 -20.53 2.44 -20.65
C VAL A 106 -20.64 1.09 -21.36
N LYS A 107 -21.85 0.53 -21.44
CA LYS A 107 -22.11 -0.75 -22.09
C LYS A 107 -21.59 -0.78 -23.54
N THR A 108 -21.92 0.25 -24.31
CA THR A 108 -21.47 0.37 -25.71
C THR A 108 -19.95 0.44 -25.80
N SER A 109 -19.30 1.18 -24.91
CA SER A 109 -17.84 1.28 -24.86
C SER A 109 -17.19 -0.08 -24.57
N LEU A 110 -17.66 -0.80 -23.54
CA LEU A 110 -17.13 -2.11 -23.16
C LEU A 110 -17.34 -3.16 -24.27
N GLU A 111 -18.55 -3.25 -24.82
CA GLU A 111 -18.86 -4.18 -25.92
C GLU A 111 -18.03 -3.87 -27.17
N SER A 112 -17.81 -2.59 -27.49
CA SER A 112 -16.97 -2.18 -28.63
C SER A 112 -15.50 -2.59 -28.47
N ALA A 113 -15.04 -2.71 -27.22
CA ALA A 113 -13.70 -3.18 -26.86
C ALA A 113 -13.65 -4.70 -26.60
N SER A 114 -14.72 -5.42 -26.95
CA SER A 114 -14.87 -6.87 -26.76
C SER A 114 -14.67 -7.31 -25.29
N ILE A 115 -15.09 -6.47 -24.35
CA ILE A 115 -15.09 -6.78 -22.93
C ILE A 115 -16.45 -7.41 -22.58
N PRO A 116 -16.50 -8.64 -22.03
CA PRO A 116 -17.75 -9.25 -21.58
C PRO A 116 -18.34 -8.44 -20.40
N LEU A 117 -19.61 -8.71 -20.08
CA LEU A 117 -20.33 -8.02 -18.99
C LEU A 117 -20.74 -8.98 -17.88
N ASP A 118 -20.05 -10.12 -17.78
CA ASP A 118 -20.48 -11.25 -16.96
C ASP A 118 -20.37 -10.93 -15.46
N ASN A 119 -19.30 -10.25 -15.06
CA ASN A 119 -19.03 -9.81 -13.67
C ASN A 119 -19.04 -8.28 -13.55
N ILE A 120 -19.97 -7.59 -14.22
CA ILE A 120 -20.07 -6.13 -14.20
C ILE A 120 -21.47 -5.68 -13.77
N THR A 121 -21.50 -4.85 -12.73
CA THR A 121 -22.71 -4.15 -12.28
C THR A 121 -22.59 -2.66 -12.59
N LEU A 122 -23.43 -2.19 -13.51
CA LEU A 122 -23.51 -0.77 -13.88
C LEU A 122 -24.48 -0.03 -12.97
N VAL A 123 -24.02 1.08 -12.39
CA VAL A 123 -24.79 1.88 -11.43
C VAL A 123 -24.91 3.31 -11.93
N GLU A 124 -26.13 3.80 -12.16
CA GLU A 124 -26.35 5.21 -12.44
C GLU A 124 -26.41 5.99 -11.13
N GLY A 125 -25.52 6.97 -10.97
CA GLY A 125 -25.42 7.76 -9.76
C GLY A 125 -24.67 9.07 -9.97
N GLY A 126 -24.72 9.93 -8.95
CA GLY A 126 -23.95 11.18 -8.93
C GLY A 126 -22.51 10.91 -8.51
N PHE A 127 -21.58 11.63 -9.11
CA PHE A 127 -20.18 11.73 -8.74
C PHE A 127 -19.65 13.08 -9.21
N ASN A 128 -18.56 13.55 -8.62
CA ASN A 128 -17.81 14.73 -9.04
C ASN A 128 -16.53 14.35 -9.78
N SER A 129 -15.85 13.28 -9.37
CA SER A 129 -14.52 12.92 -9.89
C SER A 129 -14.38 11.41 -10.19
N VAL A 130 -13.16 11.01 -10.56
CA VAL A 130 -12.79 9.63 -10.90
C VAL A 130 -12.08 8.91 -9.73
N TRP A 131 -11.75 9.63 -8.67
CA TRP A 131 -10.80 9.24 -7.62
C TRP A 131 -11.43 8.32 -6.56
N ALA A 132 -12.00 7.19 -7.01
CA ALA A 132 -12.77 6.26 -6.18
C ALA A 132 -12.00 5.72 -4.97
N ARG A 133 -10.67 5.69 -5.03
CA ARG A 133 -9.82 5.34 -3.89
C ARG A 133 -10.07 6.25 -2.70
N ASP A 134 -10.20 7.53 -2.96
CA ASP A 134 -10.12 8.56 -1.95
C ASP A 134 -11.43 8.72 -1.20
N TYR A 135 -12.54 8.76 -1.93
CA TYR A 135 -13.89 8.90 -1.38
C TYR A 135 -14.59 7.57 -1.12
N GLY A 136 -14.06 6.45 -1.62
CA GLY A 136 -14.72 5.16 -1.50
C GLY A 136 -14.67 4.59 -0.08
N GLN A 137 -15.63 3.75 0.25
CA GLN A 137 -15.78 3.08 1.54
C GLN A 137 -14.56 2.24 1.92
N TRP A 138 -14.14 2.25 3.18
CA TRP A 138 -13.09 1.37 3.70
C TRP A 138 -13.68 0.10 4.29
N ASN A 139 -12.88 -0.95 4.41
CA ASN A 139 -13.33 -2.30 4.77
C ASN A 139 -12.79 -2.69 6.16
N VAL A 140 -13.67 -3.13 7.06
CA VAL A 140 -13.28 -3.68 8.37
C VAL A 140 -14.10 -4.91 8.71
N TYR A 141 -13.48 -5.85 9.44
CA TYR A 141 -14.16 -7.01 9.98
C TYR A 141 -14.38 -6.86 11.48
N ALA A 142 -15.60 -7.12 11.96
CA ALA A 142 -15.81 -7.39 13.38
C ALA A 142 -15.07 -8.68 13.80
N ASN A 143 -14.45 -8.67 14.98
CA ASN A 143 -13.75 -9.82 15.56
C ASN A 143 -12.86 -10.55 14.52
N ASP A 144 -12.03 -9.80 13.81
CA ASP A 144 -11.06 -10.23 12.79
C ASP A 144 -11.65 -10.80 11.48
N VAL A 145 -12.69 -11.65 11.55
CA VAL A 145 -13.27 -12.39 10.40
C VAL A 145 -14.80 -12.61 10.46
N ASP A 146 -15.50 -12.01 11.44
CA ASP A 146 -16.92 -12.33 11.72
C ASP A 146 -17.92 -11.58 10.85
N SER A 147 -17.77 -10.29 10.60
CA SER A 147 -18.73 -9.57 9.74
C SER A 147 -18.05 -8.39 9.10
N LEU A 148 -18.22 -8.26 7.78
CA LEU A 148 -17.68 -7.13 7.03
C LEU A 148 -18.57 -5.90 7.26
N TYR A 149 -17.94 -4.80 7.65
CA TYR A 149 -18.52 -3.47 7.73
C TYR A 149 -17.78 -2.52 6.80
N LEU A 150 -18.50 -1.51 6.35
CA LEU A 150 -17.97 -0.39 5.60
C LEU A 150 -17.74 0.79 6.53
N ILE A 151 -16.63 1.49 6.35
CA ILE A 151 -16.34 2.76 7.04
C ILE A 151 -16.34 3.89 6.02
N ASP A 152 -17.04 4.96 6.36
CA ASP A 152 -17.15 6.18 5.58
C ASP A 152 -16.49 7.34 6.33
N TRP A 153 -15.61 8.03 5.63
CA TRP A 153 -14.84 9.17 6.14
C TRP A 153 -15.34 10.45 5.49
N ILE A 154 -15.13 11.59 6.15
CA ILE A 154 -15.34 12.87 5.48
C ILE A 154 -14.29 13.01 4.37
N TYR A 155 -14.74 13.05 3.11
CA TYR A 155 -13.81 13.21 1.99
C TYR A 155 -13.14 14.59 2.02
N ASN A 156 -11.82 14.61 1.89
CA ASN A 156 -10.97 15.81 1.91
C ASN A 156 -11.04 16.67 0.64
N ARG A 157 -12.19 16.72 -0.04
CA ARG A 157 -12.44 17.63 -1.17
C ARG A 157 -13.88 18.15 -1.09
N PRO A 158 -14.16 19.38 -1.59
CA PRO A 158 -15.52 19.92 -1.63
C PRO A 158 -16.36 19.29 -2.75
N ARG A 159 -16.44 17.95 -2.76
CA ARG A 159 -17.01 17.08 -3.79
C ARG A 159 -18.12 16.22 -3.19
N PRO A 160 -19.30 16.81 -2.89
CA PRO A 160 -20.35 16.14 -2.11
C PRO A 160 -21.04 14.97 -2.82
N LEU A 161 -20.87 14.81 -4.13
CA LEU A 161 -21.38 13.63 -4.84
C LEU A 161 -20.41 12.45 -4.74
N ASP A 162 -19.10 12.72 -4.64
CA ASP A 162 -18.10 11.70 -4.35
C ASP A 162 -18.24 11.19 -2.91
N ASP A 163 -18.39 12.13 -1.96
CA ASP A 163 -18.59 11.90 -0.52
C ASP A 163 -19.91 11.14 -0.20
N ALA A 164 -20.79 10.95 -1.17
CA ALA A 164 -22.03 10.18 -1.04
C ALA A 164 -21.92 8.73 -1.56
N VAL A 165 -20.81 8.36 -2.21
CA VAL A 165 -20.62 7.04 -2.82
C VAL A 165 -20.52 5.91 -1.78
N PRO A 166 -19.90 6.08 -0.60
CA PRO A 166 -19.88 5.02 0.41
C PRO A 166 -21.29 4.56 0.83
N GLU A 167 -22.23 5.49 1.00
CA GLU A 167 -23.64 5.18 1.29
C GLU A 167 -24.29 4.39 0.14
N LEU A 168 -23.99 4.73 -1.12
CA LEU A 168 -24.44 3.95 -2.28
C LEU A 168 -23.85 2.53 -2.26
N MET A 169 -22.58 2.38 -1.93
CA MET A 169 -21.92 1.07 -1.87
C MET A 169 -22.48 0.19 -0.75
N SER A 170 -22.82 0.76 0.40
CA SER A 170 -23.58 0.05 1.46
C SER A 170 -24.93 -0.45 0.95
N GLN A 171 -25.66 0.35 0.16
CA GLN A 171 -26.96 -0.07 -0.39
C GLN A 171 -26.83 -1.20 -1.44
N LEU A 172 -25.79 -1.14 -2.28
CA LEU A 172 -25.54 -2.14 -3.33
C LEU A 172 -25.12 -3.48 -2.74
N THR A 173 -24.18 -3.46 -1.79
CA THR A 173 -23.61 -4.66 -1.16
C THR A 173 -24.50 -5.21 -0.04
N GLY A 174 -25.37 -4.37 0.54
CA GLY A 174 -26.16 -4.70 1.72
C GLY A 174 -25.36 -4.73 3.02
N LEU A 175 -24.11 -4.24 3.00
CA LEU A 175 -23.21 -4.23 4.16
C LEU A 175 -23.54 -3.05 5.10
N PRO A 176 -23.46 -3.24 6.44
CA PRO A 176 -23.55 -2.14 7.39
C PRO A 176 -22.45 -1.11 7.15
N ILE A 177 -22.80 0.17 7.29
CA ILE A 177 -21.85 1.29 7.18
C ILE A 177 -21.78 2.12 8.46
N TYR A 178 -20.57 2.43 8.87
CA TYR A 178 -20.25 3.35 9.96
C TYR A 178 -19.68 4.62 9.37
N THR A 179 -20.11 5.78 9.87
CA THR A 179 -19.79 7.08 9.26
C THR A 179 -19.19 8.01 10.29
N THR A 180 -18.12 8.70 9.91
CA THR A 180 -17.36 9.59 10.80
C THR A 180 -17.67 11.05 10.51
N THR A 181 -18.96 11.39 10.46
CA THR A 181 -19.46 12.75 10.10
C THR A 181 -19.98 13.56 11.30
N GLU A 182 -19.93 12.98 12.50
CA GLU A 182 -20.47 13.57 13.73
C GLU A 182 -19.44 13.62 14.86
N VAL A 183 -19.43 14.74 15.61
CA VAL A 183 -18.60 14.93 16.80
C VAL A 183 -18.93 13.88 17.87
N PRO A 184 -17.94 13.26 18.52
CA PRO A 184 -16.51 13.60 18.51
C PRO A 184 -15.67 12.87 17.45
N TYR A 185 -16.30 12.12 16.55
CA TYR A 185 -15.63 11.22 15.63
C TYR A 185 -15.46 11.78 14.22
N ASP A 186 -15.79 13.05 14.01
CA ASP A 186 -15.76 13.72 12.71
C ASP A 186 -14.33 13.83 12.14
N LEU A 187 -13.91 12.88 11.30
CA LEU A 187 -12.53 12.81 10.79
C LEU A 187 -12.51 12.97 9.26
N VAL A 188 -11.70 13.90 8.78
CA VAL A 188 -11.33 14.02 7.36
C VAL A 188 -10.27 13.00 7.05
N HIS A 189 -10.52 12.17 6.05
CA HIS A 189 -9.52 11.25 5.54
C HIS A 189 -9.73 11.00 4.04
N THR A 190 -8.66 10.58 3.39
CA THR A 190 -8.65 10.11 2.01
C THR A 190 -7.98 8.74 1.91
N GLY A 191 -8.54 7.84 1.12
CA GLY A 191 -8.03 6.47 0.97
C GLY A 191 -6.65 6.36 0.32
N GLY A 192 -6.25 7.28 -0.56
CA GLY A 192 -4.89 7.26 -1.13
C GLY A 192 -3.79 7.55 -0.10
N ASN A 193 -4.15 8.20 1.01
CA ASN A 193 -3.26 8.45 2.14
C ASN A 193 -3.38 7.41 3.27
N PHE A 194 -3.89 6.21 3.01
CA PHE A 194 -3.99 5.16 4.03
C PHE A 194 -3.70 3.76 3.49
N MET A 195 -2.92 2.99 4.23
CA MET A 195 -2.68 1.56 4.02
C MET A 195 -2.58 0.86 5.37
N THR A 196 -2.89 -0.44 5.42
CA THR A 196 -2.84 -1.26 6.63
C THR A 196 -2.17 -2.60 6.36
N ASP A 197 -1.48 -3.14 7.36
CA ASP A 197 -0.88 -4.48 7.32
C ASP A 197 -1.91 -5.61 7.55
N GLY A 198 -3.16 -5.25 7.84
CA GLY A 198 -4.24 -6.17 8.16
C GLY A 198 -4.25 -6.65 9.61
N TRP A 199 -3.28 -6.23 10.43
CA TRP A 199 -3.07 -6.66 11.82
C TRP A 199 -2.86 -5.49 12.79
N GLY A 200 -3.55 -4.38 12.53
CA GLY A 200 -3.64 -3.26 13.45
C GLY A 200 -2.53 -2.23 13.32
N THR A 201 -1.68 -2.32 12.30
CA THR A 201 -0.77 -1.25 11.90
C THR A 201 -1.30 -0.51 10.67
N GLY A 202 -1.44 0.80 10.78
CA GLY A 202 -1.83 1.68 9.69
C GLY A 202 -0.72 2.65 9.34
N PHE A 203 -0.68 3.09 8.09
CA PHE A 203 0.30 4.03 7.54
C PHE A 203 -0.42 5.19 6.87
N SER A 204 0.04 6.41 7.11
CA SER A 204 -0.36 7.62 6.41
C SER A 204 0.79 8.61 6.34
N SER A 205 0.68 9.62 5.48
CA SER A 205 1.48 10.83 5.64
C SER A 205 0.86 11.71 6.73
N ARG A 206 1.63 12.69 7.21
CA ARG A 206 1.18 13.69 8.19
C ARG A 206 0.07 14.62 7.67
N LEU A 207 -0.32 14.53 6.39
CA LEU A 207 -1.51 15.20 5.85
C LEU A 207 -2.76 14.95 6.71
N VAL A 208 -2.91 13.75 7.29
CA VAL A 208 -4.05 13.43 8.17
C VAL A 208 -4.10 14.32 9.41
N LEU A 209 -2.94 14.79 9.91
CA LEU A 209 -2.88 15.72 11.04
C LEU A 209 -3.23 17.14 10.59
N ASP A 210 -2.69 17.55 9.45
CA ASP A 210 -2.87 18.90 8.91
C ASP A 210 -4.34 19.15 8.52
N GLU A 211 -5.00 18.18 7.87
CA GLU A 211 -6.41 18.31 7.44
C GLU A 211 -7.42 18.20 8.59
N ASN A 212 -6.98 17.85 9.80
CA ASN A 212 -7.82 17.71 10.99
C ASN A 212 -7.45 18.68 12.12
N ASP A 213 -6.64 19.70 11.84
CA ASP A 213 -6.25 20.74 12.81
C ASP A 213 -7.35 21.80 13.07
N GLY A 214 -8.45 21.72 12.30
CA GLY A 214 -9.63 22.58 12.39
C GLY A 214 -9.56 23.87 11.58
N ASN A 215 -8.56 24.03 10.71
CA ASN A 215 -8.50 25.16 9.78
C ASN A 215 -9.39 24.94 8.54
N ASP A 216 -9.55 23.71 8.10
CA ASP A 216 -10.33 23.34 6.91
C ASP A 216 -11.58 22.51 7.29
N TYR A 217 -12.57 22.41 6.38
CA TYR A 217 -13.74 21.51 6.47
C TYR A 217 -14.80 21.77 7.58
N SER A 218 -14.71 22.88 8.32
CA SER A 218 -15.68 23.26 9.36
C SER A 218 -15.89 22.18 10.44
N LEU A 219 -14.80 21.55 10.92
CA LEU A 219 -14.80 20.48 11.92
C LEU A 219 -14.24 20.92 13.27
N GLU A 220 -14.43 20.09 14.30
CA GLU A 220 -13.73 20.28 15.58
C GLU A 220 -12.25 19.87 15.43
N PRO A 221 -11.28 20.75 15.79
CA PRO A 221 -9.86 20.44 15.78
C PRO A 221 -9.55 19.15 16.54
N LYS A 222 -8.69 18.29 15.98
CA LYS A 222 -8.26 17.04 16.59
C LYS A 222 -6.78 17.04 16.88
N THR A 223 -6.43 16.54 18.05
CA THR A 223 -5.05 16.18 18.38
C THR A 223 -4.68 14.85 17.73
N GLU A 224 -3.39 14.62 17.54
CA GLU A 224 -2.87 13.34 17.02
C GLU A 224 -3.39 12.13 17.82
N GLY A 225 -3.45 12.23 19.15
CA GLY A 225 -4.00 11.15 19.99
C GLY A 225 -5.51 10.94 19.85
N GLU A 226 -6.28 11.97 19.46
CA GLU A 226 -7.70 11.80 19.14
C GLU A 226 -7.88 11.14 17.77
N ILE A 227 -7.02 11.49 16.79
CA ILE A 227 -6.99 10.83 15.48
C ILE A 227 -6.63 9.35 15.66
N ASP A 228 -5.60 9.03 16.43
CA ASP A 228 -5.20 7.66 16.74
C ASP A 228 -6.34 6.88 17.39
N TYR A 229 -7.04 7.49 18.36
CA TYR A 229 -8.20 6.87 19.00
C TYR A 229 -9.35 6.61 18.03
N ILE A 230 -9.64 7.53 17.11
CA ILE A 230 -10.69 7.34 16.10
C ILE A 230 -10.32 6.19 15.15
N MET A 231 -9.07 6.14 14.70
CA MET A 231 -8.58 5.08 13.81
C MET A 231 -8.55 3.71 14.50
N ASP A 232 -8.18 3.65 15.77
CA ASP A 232 -8.32 2.42 16.57
C ASP A 232 -9.79 2.01 16.69
N ALA A 233 -10.68 2.94 17.05
CA ALA A 233 -12.08 2.64 17.31
C ALA A 233 -12.88 2.20 16.08
N PHE A 234 -12.60 2.76 14.90
CA PHE A 234 -13.32 2.44 13.66
C PHE A 234 -12.61 1.44 12.76
N MET A 235 -11.28 1.33 12.84
CA MET A 235 -10.47 0.49 11.93
C MET A 235 -9.60 -0.55 12.66
N GLY A 236 -9.50 -0.52 13.98
CA GLY A 236 -8.64 -1.43 14.75
C GLY A 236 -7.15 -1.10 14.63
N ILE A 237 -6.82 0.13 14.25
CA ILE A 237 -5.43 0.57 14.07
C ILE A 237 -4.84 1.02 15.42
N SER A 238 -4.26 0.05 16.13
CA SER A 238 -3.61 0.28 17.42
C SER A 238 -2.21 0.92 17.29
N THR A 239 -1.55 0.74 16.14
CA THR A 239 -0.28 1.39 15.80
C THR A 239 -0.47 2.19 14.52
N TYR A 240 -0.50 3.51 14.61
CA TYR A 240 -0.75 4.36 13.45
C TYR A 240 0.47 5.21 13.07
N ILE A 241 1.25 4.71 12.12
CA ILE A 241 2.49 5.31 11.63
C ILE A 241 2.16 6.48 10.69
N LYS A 242 2.68 7.67 11.02
CA LYS A 242 2.54 8.88 10.20
C LYS A 242 3.90 9.38 9.75
N MET A 243 4.12 9.39 8.44
CA MET A 243 5.38 9.82 7.83
C MET A 243 5.34 11.28 7.43
N GLU A 244 6.51 11.95 7.44
CA GLU A 244 6.59 13.31 6.91
C GLU A 244 6.15 13.35 5.44
N THR A 245 5.46 14.42 5.07
CA THR A 245 4.97 14.62 3.70
C THR A 245 6.14 14.81 2.74
N LEU A 246 5.95 14.40 1.49
CA LEU A 246 6.99 14.53 0.47
C LEU A 246 6.99 15.96 -0.12
N PRO A 247 8.16 16.58 -0.32
CA PRO A 247 8.29 17.93 -0.87
C PRO A 247 7.63 18.17 -2.23
N TYR A 248 7.67 17.20 -3.15
CA TYR A 248 7.21 17.36 -4.53
C TYR A 248 5.90 16.62 -4.85
N ASP A 249 5.49 15.67 -4.02
CA ASP A 249 4.14 15.12 -4.04
C ASP A 249 3.13 16.19 -3.61
N GLN A 250 2.38 16.72 -4.57
CA GLN A 250 1.44 17.82 -4.35
C GLN A 250 0.15 17.43 -3.62
N ILE A 251 -0.14 16.14 -3.50
CA ILE A 251 -1.32 15.64 -2.77
C ILE A 251 -0.94 14.95 -1.45
N HIS A 252 0.34 14.69 -1.22
CA HIS A 252 0.88 14.07 0.00
C HIS A 252 0.26 12.71 0.33
N HIS A 253 -0.07 11.91 -0.69
CA HIS A 253 -0.64 10.58 -0.51
C HIS A 253 0.47 9.51 -0.49
N ILE A 254 0.36 8.56 0.43
CA ILE A 254 1.35 7.49 0.54
C ILE A 254 1.33 6.52 -0.65
N ASP A 255 0.18 6.34 -1.28
CA ASP A 255 0.05 5.47 -2.47
C ASP A 255 0.82 5.97 -3.70
N MET A 256 1.34 7.19 -3.66
CA MET A 256 2.18 7.75 -4.71
C MET A 256 3.64 7.33 -4.61
N HIS A 257 4.09 6.80 -3.46
CA HIS A 257 5.50 6.48 -3.24
C HIS A 257 5.76 5.19 -2.46
N MET A 258 4.74 4.56 -1.87
CA MET A 258 4.86 3.27 -1.20
C MET A 258 3.66 2.36 -1.43
N LYS A 259 3.86 1.05 -1.24
CA LYS A 259 2.83 0.02 -1.27
C LYS A 259 3.19 -1.12 -0.32
N LEU A 260 2.28 -1.55 0.54
CA LEU A 260 2.46 -2.79 1.30
C LEU A 260 2.21 -4.00 0.40
N LEU A 261 3.14 -4.96 0.38
CA LEU A 261 3.03 -6.19 -0.42
C LEU A 261 2.52 -7.38 0.39
N ASP A 262 2.87 -7.38 1.68
CA ASP A 262 2.42 -8.33 2.69
C ASP A 262 2.55 -7.70 4.09
N GLU A 263 2.39 -8.53 5.12
CA GLU A 263 2.41 -8.14 6.53
C GLU A 263 3.73 -7.51 7.02
N GLU A 264 4.85 -7.67 6.30
CA GLU A 264 6.17 -7.14 6.69
C GLU A 264 6.98 -6.48 5.56
N THR A 265 6.51 -6.51 4.32
CA THR A 265 7.24 -6.04 3.13
C THR A 265 6.58 -4.80 2.52
N ILE A 266 7.37 -3.74 2.39
CA ILE A 266 6.96 -2.44 1.85
C ILE A 266 7.75 -2.16 0.57
N LEU A 267 7.06 -2.02 -0.56
CA LEU A 267 7.63 -1.51 -1.80
C LEU A 267 7.67 0.01 -1.76
N VAL A 268 8.81 0.61 -2.09
CA VAL A 268 9.02 2.07 -2.05
C VAL A 268 9.71 2.56 -3.33
N GLY A 269 9.28 3.72 -3.81
CA GLY A 269 9.88 4.36 -4.97
C GLY A 269 11.36 4.70 -4.78
N GLU A 270 12.15 4.47 -5.81
CA GLU A 270 13.56 4.82 -5.88
C GLU A 270 13.80 5.85 -6.98
N TYR A 271 14.46 6.94 -6.60
CA TYR A 271 14.93 7.99 -7.50
C TYR A 271 16.46 7.97 -7.55
N PRO A 272 17.08 8.57 -8.59
CA PRO A 272 18.52 8.81 -8.55
C PRO A 272 18.93 9.60 -7.30
N GLU A 273 20.17 9.37 -6.84
CA GLU A 273 20.67 9.96 -5.60
C GLU A 273 20.51 11.50 -5.58
N GLY A 274 19.74 12.00 -4.60
CA GLY A 274 19.52 13.43 -4.38
C GLY A 274 18.48 14.09 -5.28
N GLU A 275 17.83 13.34 -6.18
CA GLU A 275 16.77 13.83 -7.06
C GLU A 275 15.38 13.60 -6.45
N ALA A 276 14.44 14.48 -6.80
CA ALA A 276 13.03 14.40 -6.39
C ALA A 276 12.85 14.11 -4.89
N ASP A 277 11.83 13.33 -4.54
CA ASP A 277 11.50 13.02 -3.15
C ASP A 277 12.38 11.92 -2.53
N GLY A 278 13.37 11.40 -3.27
CA GLY A 278 14.28 10.34 -2.82
C GLY A 278 14.85 10.58 -1.41
N PRO A 279 15.46 11.76 -1.12
CA PRO A 279 15.99 12.04 0.22
C PRO A 279 14.95 11.97 1.35
N GLN A 280 13.73 12.43 1.12
CA GLN A 280 12.67 12.39 2.15
C GLN A 280 12.10 10.97 2.30
N ILE A 281 12.01 10.22 1.20
CA ILE A 281 11.64 8.81 1.21
C ILE A 281 12.62 7.99 2.06
N GLU A 282 13.94 8.18 1.88
CA GLU A 282 14.94 7.49 2.73
C GLU A 282 14.80 7.86 4.21
N ALA A 283 14.53 9.13 4.52
CA ALA A 283 14.30 9.56 5.89
C ALA A 283 13.04 8.93 6.51
N ASN A 284 11.97 8.75 5.72
CA ASN A 284 10.76 8.06 6.16
C ASN A 284 11.01 6.56 6.37
N ILE A 285 11.83 5.91 5.53
CA ILE A 285 12.27 4.52 5.73
C ILE A 285 13.05 4.38 7.05
N GLU A 286 14.07 5.22 7.28
CA GLU A 286 14.86 5.23 8.52
C GLU A 286 13.97 5.43 9.75
N TYR A 287 13.01 6.36 9.66
CA TYR A 287 12.01 6.58 10.71
C TYR A 287 11.21 5.31 11.02
N ILE A 288 10.75 4.57 10.01
CA ILE A 288 10.01 3.32 10.24
C ILE A 288 10.93 2.28 10.89
N GLN A 289 12.12 2.06 10.33
CA GLN A 289 13.08 1.05 10.78
C GLN A 289 13.55 1.26 12.23
N ASP A 290 13.72 2.51 12.65
CA ASP A 290 14.21 2.83 14.00
C ASP A 290 13.12 2.79 15.08
N ASN A 291 11.83 2.89 14.70
CA ASN A 291 10.73 3.07 15.65
C ASN A 291 9.70 1.94 15.67
N TYR A 292 9.63 1.10 14.63
CA TYR A 292 8.57 0.12 14.47
C TYR A 292 9.10 -1.24 13.99
N THR A 293 8.33 -2.27 14.29
CA THR A 293 8.51 -3.64 13.79
C THR A 293 7.22 -4.08 13.11
N SER A 294 7.30 -5.06 12.21
CA SER A 294 6.15 -5.74 11.63
C SER A 294 5.28 -6.40 12.70
N VAL A 295 4.11 -6.88 12.29
CA VAL A 295 3.22 -7.67 13.15
C VAL A 295 3.91 -8.92 13.74
N PHE A 296 4.93 -9.45 13.05
CA PHE A 296 5.70 -10.60 13.51
C PHE A 296 6.78 -10.23 14.54
N GLY A 297 6.96 -8.95 14.85
CA GLY A 297 8.00 -8.45 15.74
C GLY A 297 9.40 -8.40 15.10
N THR A 298 9.49 -8.58 13.78
CA THR A 298 10.72 -8.43 12.99
C THR A 298 10.77 -7.02 12.36
N PRO A 299 11.96 -6.53 11.96
CA PRO A 299 12.03 -5.30 11.16
C PRO A 299 11.23 -5.42 9.86
N TYR A 300 10.64 -4.31 9.40
CA TYR A 300 10.04 -4.24 8.07
C TYR A 300 11.10 -4.42 6.97
N LYS A 301 10.73 -5.12 5.90
CA LYS A 301 11.52 -5.27 4.67
C LYS A 301 11.14 -4.16 3.70
N PHE A 302 12.14 -3.53 3.10
CA PHE A 302 11.93 -2.43 2.15
C PHE A 302 12.46 -2.83 0.78
N GLU A 303 11.54 -3.00 -0.16
CA GLU A 303 11.84 -3.33 -1.55
C GLU A 303 11.80 -2.07 -2.42
N ARG A 304 12.68 -1.99 -3.41
CA ARG A 304 12.85 -0.79 -4.24
C ARG A 304 12.29 -0.98 -5.63
N ILE A 305 11.61 0.06 -6.13
CA ILE A 305 11.16 0.13 -7.52
C ILE A 305 11.56 1.45 -8.14
N LEU A 306 12.31 1.37 -9.24
CA LEU A 306 12.85 2.55 -9.92
C LEU A 306 11.72 3.39 -10.52
N MET A 307 11.60 4.63 -10.08
CA MET A 307 10.63 5.60 -10.60
C MET A 307 11.07 6.08 -11.99
N PRO A 308 10.16 6.15 -12.98
CA PRO A 308 10.52 6.57 -14.33
C PRO A 308 10.47 8.12 -14.43
N PRO A 309 11.40 8.75 -15.16
CA PRO A 309 11.29 10.17 -15.47
C PRO A 309 10.16 10.43 -16.50
N ASP A 310 9.80 11.70 -16.69
CA ASP A 310 8.89 12.15 -17.75
C ASP A 310 9.49 11.96 -19.18
N GLU A 311 8.72 12.31 -20.23
CA GLU A 311 9.17 12.20 -21.63
C GLU A 311 10.45 13.04 -21.92
N ALA A 312 10.67 14.12 -21.16
CA ALA A 312 11.83 14.98 -21.27
C ALA A 312 13.01 14.54 -20.39
N GLY A 313 12.87 13.46 -19.63
CA GLY A 313 13.91 12.93 -18.75
C GLY A 313 13.99 13.62 -17.38
N ASN A 314 12.96 14.36 -16.96
CA ASN A 314 12.92 15.04 -15.67
C ASN A 314 12.13 14.25 -14.63
N PHE A 315 12.48 14.46 -13.37
CA PHE A 315 11.70 14.04 -12.21
C PHE A 315 11.00 15.25 -11.57
N PRO A 316 10.03 15.05 -10.67
CA PRO A 316 9.45 16.13 -9.89
C PRO A 316 10.52 16.92 -9.12
N ASP A 317 10.49 18.25 -9.22
CA ASP A 317 11.43 19.15 -8.55
C ASP A 317 10.79 20.51 -8.20
N ASP A 318 11.51 21.37 -7.45
CA ASP A 318 11.15 22.78 -7.19
C ASP A 318 11.56 23.73 -8.31
N GLY A 319 11.90 23.18 -9.49
CA GLY A 319 12.64 23.84 -10.55
C GLY A 319 11.86 24.93 -11.27
N SER A 320 11.85 24.90 -12.60
CA SER A 320 11.21 25.94 -13.38
C SER A 320 9.70 25.97 -13.06
N TRP A 321 9.25 27.02 -12.35
CA TRP A 321 7.86 27.35 -11.96
C TRP A 321 6.76 27.14 -13.03
N TRP A 322 7.10 26.81 -14.27
CA TRP A 322 6.15 26.52 -15.35
C TRP A 322 6.01 25.04 -15.73
N ASN A 323 6.91 24.11 -15.33
CA ASN A 323 6.82 22.70 -15.71
C ASN A 323 7.71 21.76 -14.85
N PRO A 324 7.33 21.45 -13.60
CA PRO A 324 7.97 20.35 -12.86
C PRO A 324 7.79 19.04 -13.64
N GLY A 325 8.72 18.09 -13.50
CA GLY A 325 8.56 16.77 -14.12
C GLY A 325 7.31 16.05 -13.62
N ASP A 326 6.73 15.19 -14.47
CA ASP A 326 5.55 14.40 -14.10
C ASP A 326 5.86 13.49 -12.89
N TYR A 327 4.92 13.39 -11.95
CA TYR A 327 5.02 12.49 -10.80
C TYR A 327 4.67 11.05 -11.21
N ARG A 328 5.40 10.48 -12.17
CA ARG A 328 5.20 9.09 -12.60
C ARG A 328 5.61 8.13 -11.49
N THR A 329 4.76 7.16 -11.18
CA THR A 329 4.99 6.21 -10.10
C THR A 329 4.50 4.81 -10.40
N TYR A 330 5.32 3.80 -10.09
CA TYR A 330 4.91 2.40 -10.18
C TYR A 330 4.25 1.86 -8.92
N THR A 331 4.30 2.57 -7.77
CA THR A 331 3.69 2.07 -6.52
C THR A 331 2.17 2.24 -6.49
N ASN A 332 1.63 3.08 -7.38
CA ASN A 332 0.19 3.36 -7.46
C ASN A 332 -0.59 2.25 -8.21
N PHE A 333 -0.31 1.00 -7.86
CA PHE A 333 -0.98 -0.20 -8.37
C PHE A 333 -2.04 -0.72 -7.39
N VAL A 334 -2.90 -1.62 -7.87
CA VAL A 334 -3.97 -2.23 -7.06
C VAL A 334 -3.88 -3.76 -7.06
N PHE A 335 -4.11 -4.39 -5.90
CA PHE A 335 -4.33 -5.83 -5.79
C PHE A 335 -5.80 -6.17 -6.08
N ILE A 336 -6.02 -7.20 -6.90
CA ILE A 336 -7.35 -7.72 -7.24
C ILE A 336 -7.24 -9.25 -7.25
N ASN A 337 -7.40 -9.87 -6.08
CA ASN A 337 -7.23 -11.32 -5.90
C ASN A 337 -5.91 -11.82 -6.50
N LYS A 338 -5.91 -12.48 -7.67
CA LYS A 338 -4.68 -13.03 -8.31
C LYS A 338 -4.07 -12.12 -9.37
N THR A 339 -4.63 -10.93 -9.58
CA THR A 339 -4.16 -9.95 -10.56
C THR A 339 -3.67 -8.69 -9.86
N VAL A 340 -2.58 -8.11 -10.37
CA VAL A 340 -2.06 -6.79 -9.97
C VAL A 340 -2.04 -5.88 -11.19
N ILE A 341 -2.76 -4.76 -11.10
CA ILE A 341 -2.81 -3.77 -12.19
C ILE A 341 -1.93 -2.59 -11.83
N VAL A 342 -0.91 -2.37 -12.65
CA VAL A 342 0.21 -1.44 -12.41
C VAL A 342 0.18 -0.34 -13.48
N PRO A 343 0.42 0.93 -13.12
CA PRO A 343 0.59 1.99 -14.10
C PRO A 343 1.84 1.76 -14.96
N ALA A 344 1.73 2.08 -16.24
CA ALA A 344 2.80 2.01 -17.23
C ALA A 344 3.02 3.39 -17.86
N TYR A 345 4.25 3.65 -18.32
CA TYR A 345 4.63 4.95 -18.85
C TYR A 345 5.45 4.83 -20.12
N GLU A 346 6.61 4.17 -20.06
CA GLU A 346 7.52 4.01 -21.20
C GLU A 346 8.15 2.61 -21.15
N GLU A 347 8.12 1.88 -22.25
CA GLU A 347 8.54 0.47 -22.33
C GLU A 347 9.94 0.20 -21.74
N GLN A 348 10.87 1.14 -21.92
CA GLN A 348 12.25 1.00 -21.42
C GLN A 348 12.36 1.00 -19.88
N TYR A 349 11.43 1.64 -19.18
CA TYR A 349 11.35 1.65 -17.72
C TYR A 349 10.38 0.58 -17.22
N ASP A 350 9.24 0.43 -17.91
CA ASP A 350 8.17 -0.51 -17.56
C ASP A 350 8.66 -1.96 -17.52
N THR A 351 9.57 -2.33 -18.43
CA THR A 351 10.17 -3.68 -18.45
C THR A 351 10.98 -4.01 -17.19
N THR A 352 11.59 -3.00 -16.56
CA THR A 352 12.34 -3.18 -15.31
C THR A 352 11.38 -3.27 -14.14
N ALA A 353 10.39 -2.38 -14.06
CA ALA A 353 9.34 -2.40 -13.04
C ALA A 353 8.56 -3.73 -13.05
N TYR A 354 8.17 -4.20 -14.24
CA TYR A 354 7.50 -5.49 -14.42
C TYR A 354 8.31 -6.65 -13.85
N ARG A 355 9.63 -6.70 -14.10
CA ARG A 355 10.50 -7.76 -13.58
C ARG A 355 10.59 -7.72 -12.06
N ILE A 356 10.84 -6.54 -11.48
CA ILE A 356 10.90 -6.36 -10.01
C ILE A 356 9.61 -6.87 -9.38
N LEU A 357 8.46 -6.41 -9.89
CA LEU A 357 7.16 -6.83 -9.37
C LEU A 357 6.91 -8.33 -9.60
N SER A 358 7.36 -8.91 -10.72
CA SER A 358 7.21 -10.36 -10.98
C SER A 358 8.00 -11.21 -9.99
N ASP A 359 9.17 -10.72 -9.57
CA ASP A 359 10.03 -11.40 -8.60
C ASP A 359 9.44 -11.26 -7.18
N LEU A 360 8.91 -10.08 -6.84
CA LEU A 360 8.30 -9.80 -5.53
C LEU A 360 6.89 -10.41 -5.34
N LEU A 361 6.14 -10.61 -6.43
CA LEU A 361 4.75 -11.07 -6.41
C LEU A 361 4.58 -12.34 -7.25
N PRO A 362 5.23 -13.46 -6.86
CA PRO A 362 5.20 -14.68 -7.64
C PRO A 362 3.78 -15.23 -7.80
N GLY A 363 3.48 -15.69 -9.01
CA GLY A 363 2.17 -16.24 -9.39
C GLY A 363 1.07 -15.21 -9.66
N TYR A 364 1.28 -13.91 -9.35
CA TYR A 364 0.32 -12.88 -9.72
C TYR A 364 0.36 -12.61 -11.23
N LEU A 365 -0.81 -12.33 -11.81
CA LEU A 365 -0.89 -11.76 -13.15
C LEU A 365 -0.62 -10.25 -13.06
N ILE A 366 0.55 -9.81 -13.51
CA ILE A 366 0.91 -8.39 -13.57
C ILE A 366 0.44 -7.79 -14.89
N VAL A 367 -0.43 -6.78 -14.81
CA VAL A 367 -0.97 -6.06 -15.96
C VAL A 367 -0.51 -4.61 -15.91
N MET A 368 0.29 -4.22 -16.91
CA MET A 368 0.77 -2.83 -17.08
C MET A 368 -0.23 -2.04 -17.93
N ILE A 369 -0.79 -0.93 -17.43
CA ILE A 369 -1.74 -0.06 -18.15
C ILE A 369 -1.17 1.36 -18.30
N ASP A 370 -1.13 1.87 -19.53
CA ASP A 370 -0.67 3.24 -19.83
C ASP A 370 -1.43 4.30 -19.01
N CYS A 371 -0.68 5.05 -18.21
CA CYS A 371 -1.17 6.09 -17.31
C CYS A 371 -0.61 7.48 -17.63
N ASN A 372 -0.01 7.69 -18.80
CA ASN A 372 0.54 9.00 -19.18
C ASN A 372 -0.49 10.14 -19.18
N GLU A 373 -1.75 9.85 -19.54
CA GLU A 373 -2.82 10.86 -19.53
C GLU A 373 -3.28 11.20 -18.11
N ILE A 374 -3.45 10.19 -17.25
CA ILE A 374 -4.02 10.36 -15.91
C ILE A 374 -3.01 10.93 -14.90
N ILE A 375 -1.73 10.61 -15.06
CA ILE A 375 -0.70 11.00 -14.09
C ILE A 375 -0.50 12.52 -13.99
N GLN A 376 -0.82 13.25 -15.06
CA GLN A 376 -0.82 14.73 -15.06
C GLN A 376 -1.85 15.32 -14.08
N ALA A 377 -2.81 14.52 -13.62
CA ALA A 377 -3.78 14.88 -12.61
C ALA A 377 -3.41 14.38 -11.20
N LEU A 378 -2.16 13.94 -10.99
CA LEU A 378 -1.60 13.49 -9.71
C LEU A 378 -2.23 12.18 -9.19
N GLY A 379 -2.43 11.21 -10.07
CA GLY A 379 -2.91 9.88 -9.68
C GLY A 379 -2.83 8.88 -10.82
N ALA A 380 -2.97 7.59 -10.50
CA ALA A 380 -2.95 6.51 -11.50
C ALA A 380 -3.97 5.40 -11.16
N ILE A 381 -3.58 4.13 -11.27
CA ILE A 381 -4.48 2.98 -11.16
C ILE A 381 -5.09 2.85 -9.76
N HIS A 382 -4.27 2.95 -8.72
CA HIS A 382 -4.75 2.81 -7.35
C HIS A 382 -5.75 3.92 -7.00
N CYS A 383 -5.49 5.17 -7.40
CA CYS A 383 -6.33 6.32 -7.09
C CYS A 383 -7.75 6.24 -7.68
N VAL A 384 -7.97 5.45 -8.74
CA VAL A 384 -9.28 5.34 -9.42
C VAL A 384 -10.04 4.06 -9.12
N THR A 385 -9.53 3.25 -8.18
CA THR A 385 -10.09 1.96 -7.82
C THR A 385 -10.34 1.88 -6.32
N LYS A 386 -11.40 1.17 -5.91
CA LYS A 386 -11.65 0.87 -4.50
C LYS A 386 -12.21 -0.54 -4.31
N GLU A 387 -11.56 -1.32 -3.47
CA GLU A 387 -11.97 -2.68 -3.14
C GLU A 387 -13.17 -2.75 -2.20
N VAL A 388 -13.96 -3.83 -2.35
CA VAL A 388 -14.89 -4.34 -1.33
C VAL A 388 -14.37 -5.71 -0.92
N ALA A 389 -13.91 -5.83 0.32
CA ALA A 389 -13.34 -7.07 0.85
C ALA A 389 -14.38 -8.21 0.83
N THR A 390 -13.93 -9.46 0.95
CA THR A 390 -14.85 -10.59 0.89
C THR A 390 -15.80 -10.66 2.10
N ASN A 391 -17.06 -11.01 1.90
CA ASN A 391 -18.03 -11.17 3.00
C ASN A 391 -17.89 -12.51 3.75
N GLU A 392 -17.08 -13.45 3.24
CA GLU A 392 -16.80 -14.75 3.88
C GLU A 392 -15.27 -14.94 4.05
N PRO A 393 -14.56 -14.15 4.86
CA PRO A 393 -13.10 -14.21 4.92
C PRO A 393 -12.58 -15.52 5.51
N LEU A 394 -11.65 -16.16 4.80
CA LEU A 394 -10.77 -17.22 5.32
C LEU A 394 -9.35 -16.66 5.34
N LEU A 395 -8.96 -16.09 6.49
CA LEU A 395 -7.69 -15.40 6.67
C LEU A 395 -6.58 -16.41 6.98
N ILE A 396 -5.47 -16.31 6.25
CA ILE A 396 -4.23 -17.07 6.49
C ILE A 396 -3.07 -16.06 6.51
N THR A 397 -2.47 -15.86 7.67
CA THR A 397 -1.26 -15.03 7.84
C THR A 397 -0.12 -15.89 8.36
N HIS A 398 1.06 -15.75 7.73
CA HIS A 398 2.24 -16.55 8.03
C HIS A 398 3.49 -15.73 7.76
N GLN A 399 4.45 -15.75 8.68
CA GLN A 399 5.78 -15.21 8.43
C GLN A 399 6.64 -16.25 7.71
N PRO A 400 7.16 -15.95 6.50
CA PRO A 400 7.93 -16.91 5.73
C PRO A 400 9.20 -17.39 6.47
N LEU A 401 9.48 -18.69 6.37
CA LEU A 401 10.69 -19.29 6.88
C LEU A 401 11.91 -18.66 6.21
N GLN A 402 12.96 -18.49 7.00
CA GLN A 402 14.25 -17.98 6.55
C GLN A 402 15.20 -19.14 6.25
N ASP A 403 16.23 -18.87 5.46
CA ASP A 403 17.34 -19.79 5.23
C ASP A 403 17.89 -20.33 6.56
N THR A 404 18.23 -21.62 6.58
CA THR A 404 18.58 -22.32 7.81
C THR A 404 19.76 -23.29 7.65
N GLU A 405 20.61 -23.37 8.68
CA GLU A 405 21.68 -24.37 8.78
C GLU A 405 21.21 -25.67 9.49
N GLU A 406 19.95 -25.72 9.92
CA GLU A 406 19.38 -26.89 10.58
C GLU A 406 19.12 -28.00 9.55
N LEU A 407 19.73 -29.17 9.76
CA LEU A 407 19.69 -30.31 8.82
C LEU A 407 18.96 -31.53 9.38
N PHE A 408 18.61 -31.52 10.67
CA PHE A 408 18.19 -32.72 11.39
C PHE A 408 16.84 -32.57 12.07
N ALA A 409 16.41 -31.35 12.38
CA ALA A 409 15.07 -31.07 12.88
C ALA A 409 14.10 -30.74 11.73
N ASP A 410 12.84 -31.11 11.93
CA ASP A 410 11.77 -30.64 11.05
C ASP A 410 11.58 -29.13 11.22
N TYR A 411 11.19 -28.46 10.14
CA TYR A 411 10.99 -27.01 10.12
C TYR A 411 9.56 -26.68 10.52
N GLU A 412 9.42 -26.00 11.65
CA GLU A 412 8.14 -25.57 12.21
C GLU A 412 7.53 -24.44 11.38
N VAL A 413 6.27 -24.58 10.98
CA VAL A 413 5.52 -23.58 10.21
C VAL A 413 4.30 -23.20 11.03
N ASP A 414 4.28 -21.95 11.49
CA ASP A 414 3.18 -21.36 12.25
C ASP A 414 2.36 -20.40 11.39
N ALA A 415 1.05 -20.49 11.44
CA ALA A 415 0.16 -19.54 10.76
C ALA A 415 -1.06 -19.19 11.60
N TRP A 416 -1.50 -17.94 11.51
CA TRP A 416 -2.80 -17.52 12.02
C TRP A 416 -3.85 -17.85 10.96
N ILE A 417 -4.74 -18.80 11.27
CA ILE A 417 -5.78 -19.27 10.33
C ILE A 417 -7.15 -19.08 10.96
N LEU A 418 -7.96 -18.18 10.38
CA LEU A 418 -9.20 -17.71 10.97
C LEU A 418 -10.36 -17.78 9.96
N HIS A 419 -11.50 -18.27 10.46
CA HIS A 419 -12.79 -18.19 9.80
C HIS A 419 -13.89 -18.17 10.89
N ARG A 420 -14.97 -17.42 10.70
CA ARG A 420 -16.03 -17.27 11.71
C ARG A 420 -16.68 -18.59 12.16
N ASP A 421 -16.78 -19.54 11.23
CA ASP A 421 -17.32 -20.90 11.49
C ASP A 421 -16.24 -21.91 11.92
N GLY A 422 -15.01 -21.45 12.12
CA GLY A 422 -13.85 -22.29 12.43
C GLY A 422 -13.26 -23.01 11.22
N ILE A 423 -12.09 -23.62 11.42
CA ILE A 423 -11.30 -24.29 10.40
C ILE A 423 -11.51 -25.81 10.51
N ALA A 424 -11.82 -26.45 9.39
CA ALA A 424 -11.97 -27.90 9.29
C ALA A 424 -10.64 -28.60 9.02
N GLU A 425 -9.80 -28.02 8.17
CA GLU A 425 -8.52 -28.56 7.73
C GLU A 425 -7.53 -27.44 7.44
N ALA A 426 -6.26 -27.69 7.74
CA ALA A 426 -5.15 -26.84 7.35
C ALA A 426 -3.94 -27.72 7.03
N GLU A 427 -3.27 -27.42 5.92
CA GLU A 427 -2.15 -28.23 5.41
C GLU A 427 -1.05 -27.32 4.84
N ILE A 428 0.20 -27.75 5.03
CA ILE A 428 1.36 -27.20 4.34
C ILE A 428 1.61 -28.04 3.10
N PHE A 429 1.63 -27.42 1.95
CA PHE A 429 2.08 -28.05 0.70
C PHE A 429 3.51 -27.65 0.44
N TYR A 430 4.41 -28.61 0.21
CA TYR A 430 5.83 -28.31 0.00
C TYR A 430 6.49 -29.19 -1.07
N THR A 431 7.56 -28.68 -1.67
CA THR A 431 8.38 -29.37 -2.66
C THR A 431 9.83 -28.86 -2.63
N THR A 432 10.76 -29.65 -3.15
CA THR A 432 12.14 -29.21 -3.45
C THR A 432 12.38 -29.05 -4.95
N ASP A 433 11.35 -29.24 -5.77
CA ASP A 433 11.38 -29.09 -7.22
C ASP A 433 10.00 -28.59 -7.69
N THR A 434 9.91 -27.29 -7.98
CA THR A 434 8.66 -26.68 -8.46
C THR A 434 8.22 -27.24 -9.81
N ALA A 435 9.15 -27.74 -10.64
CA ALA A 435 8.81 -28.40 -11.91
C ALA A 435 8.17 -29.78 -11.70
N ALA A 436 8.46 -30.43 -10.57
CA ALA A 436 7.76 -31.64 -10.17
C ALA A 436 6.35 -31.31 -9.68
N GLY A 437 6.13 -30.17 -9.02
CA GLY A 437 4.87 -29.76 -8.39
C GLY A 437 4.82 -30.06 -6.89
N PHE A 438 3.77 -29.56 -6.21
CA PHE A 438 3.59 -29.66 -4.76
C PHE A 438 2.82 -30.92 -4.37
N TRP A 439 3.51 -32.05 -4.22
CA TRP A 439 2.89 -33.34 -3.89
C TRP A 439 3.03 -33.74 -2.42
N ASN A 440 3.95 -33.12 -1.68
CA ASN A 440 4.10 -33.41 -0.27
C ASN A 440 3.17 -32.50 0.52
N THR A 441 2.42 -33.10 1.44
CA THR A 441 1.60 -32.36 2.40
C THR A 441 2.05 -32.67 3.81
N SER A 442 1.86 -31.70 4.70
CA SER A 442 2.01 -31.86 6.14
C SER A 442 0.80 -31.23 6.83
N PRO A 443 0.05 -31.98 7.66
CA PRO A 443 -1.11 -31.44 8.33
C PRO A 443 -0.70 -30.42 9.38
N MET A 444 -1.48 -29.35 9.51
CA MET A 444 -1.35 -28.39 10.59
C MET A 444 -2.38 -28.69 11.68
N THR A 445 -2.04 -28.39 12.93
CA THR A 445 -2.95 -28.53 14.08
C THR A 445 -3.05 -27.24 14.85
N LEU A 446 -4.24 -26.92 15.38
CA LEU A 446 -4.45 -25.75 16.23
C LEU A 446 -3.63 -25.90 17.51
N ALA A 447 -2.50 -25.18 17.58
CA ALA A 447 -1.54 -25.22 18.68
C ALA A 447 -1.90 -24.21 19.77
N ASP A 448 -2.41 -23.03 19.38
CA ASP A 448 -2.92 -22.02 20.32
C ASP A 448 -4.30 -21.50 19.88
N VAL A 449 -5.29 -21.71 20.74
CA VAL A 449 -6.67 -21.28 20.53
C VAL A 449 -6.84 -19.77 20.69
N ALA A 450 -6.01 -19.12 21.52
CA ALA A 450 -6.17 -17.70 21.82
C ALA A 450 -5.74 -16.81 20.64
N SER A 451 -4.67 -17.20 19.95
CA SER A 451 -4.14 -16.49 18.77
C SER A 451 -4.56 -17.12 17.43
N ASN A 452 -5.37 -18.19 17.45
CA ASN A 452 -5.68 -19.01 16.27
C ASN A 452 -4.42 -19.50 15.54
N THR A 453 -3.37 -19.85 16.28
CA THR A 453 -2.11 -20.35 15.71
C THR A 453 -2.23 -21.83 15.38
N TRP A 454 -2.09 -22.15 14.10
CA TRP A 454 -1.96 -23.50 13.57
C TRP A 454 -0.49 -23.78 13.28
N THR A 455 -0.02 -24.95 13.72
CA THR A 455 1.37 -25.38 13.57
C THR A 455 1.43 -26.69 12.80
N GLY A 456 2.29 -26.73 11.78
CA GLY A 456 2.70 -27.96 11.09
C GLY A 456 4.21 -27.99 10.91
N PHE A 457 4.72 -29.08 10.32
CA PHE A 457 6.17 -29.28 10.18
C PHE A 457 6.53 -29.77 8.79
N ILE A 458 7.46 -29.09 8.13
CA ILE A 458 8.11 -29.59 6.92
C ILE A 458 9.27 -30.50 7.37
N PRO A 459 9.32 -31.79 6.96
CA PRO A 459 10.39 -32.68 7.36
C PRO A 459 11.77 -32.15 7.00
N ALA A 460 12.77 -32.45 7.84
CA ALA A 460 14.16 -32.10 7.60
C ALA A 460 14.60 -32.45 6.16
N GLN A 461 15.37 -31.57 5.54
CA GLN A 461 15.84 -31.72 4.15
C GLN A 461 17.36 -31.89 4.09
N GLU A 462 17.85 -32.39 2.96
CA GLU A 462 19.28 -32.59 2.74
C GLU A 462 20.01 -31.23 2.60
N ASP A 463 21.31 -31.26 2.90
CA ASP A 463 22.21 -30.10 2.74
C ASP A 463 22.21 -29.60 1.29
N GLY A 464 21.95 -28.30 1.11
CA GLY A 464 21.83 -27.63 -0.18
C GLY A 464 20.44 -27.72 -0.84
N ALA A 465 19.41 -28.19 -0.14
CA ALA A 465 18.06 -28.21 -0.67
C ALA A 465 17.44 -26.80 -0.71
N GLU A 466 16.71 -26.51 -1.79
CA GLU A 466 15.79 -25.38 -1.87
C GLU A 466 14.38 -25.90 -1.56
N VAL A 467 13.69 -25.30 -0.60
CA VAL A 467 12.35 -25.73 -0.17
C VAL A 467 11.35 -24.67 -0.53
N PHE A 468 10.31 -25.06 -1.26
CA PHE A 468 9.21 -24.21 -1.68
C PHE A 468 7.93 -24.69 -1.01
N TYR A 469 7.12 -23.77 -0.48
CA TYR A 469 5.91 -24.15 0.22
C TYR A 469 4.83 -23.06 0.20
N TYR A 470 3.59 -23.49 0.43
CA TYR A 470 2.43 -22.62 0.66
C TYR A 470 1.50 -23.29 1.68
N ILE A 471 0.57 -22.51 2.23
CA ILE A 471 -0.42 -23.01 3.20
C ILE A 471 -1.78 -23.06 2.55
N TYR A 472 -2.50 -24.15 2.80
CA TYR A 472 -3.90 -24.35 2.45
C TYR A 472 -4.75 -24.43 3.71
N ALA A 473 -5.95 -23.88 3.66
CA ALA A 473 -6.96 -24.08 4.70
C ALA A 473 -8.35 -24.29 4.10
N GLN A 474 -9.18 -25.03 4.82
CA GLN A 474 -10.60 -25.18 4.56
C GLN A 474 -11.40 -24.82 5.82
N ALA A 475 -12.35 -23.91 5.68
CA ALA A 475 -13.32 -23.57 6.70
C ALA A 475 -14.36 -24.68 6.91
N THR A 476 -15.03 -24.70 8.06
CA THR A 476 -16.13 -25.65 8.35
C THR A 476 -17.33 -25.51 7.38
N THR A 477 -17.47 -24.35 6.72
CA THR A 477 -18.46 -24.13 5.65
C THR A 477 -18.11 -24.87 4.36
N GLY A 478 -16.85 -25.28 4.19
CA GLY A 478 -16.28 -25.80 2.96
C GLY A 478 -15.59 -24.76 2.10
N LYS A 479 -15.51 -23.48 2.53
CA LYS A 479 -14.68 -22.47 1.85
C LYS A 479 -13.21 -22.86 1.94
N GLU A 480 -12.49 -22.78 0.83
CA GLU A 480 -11.08 -23.11 0.71
C GLU A 480 -10.27 -21.87 0.38
N GLN A 481 -9.05 -21.77 0.89
CA GLN A 481 -8.12 -20.70 0.57
C GLN A 481 -6.68 -21.21 0.64
N VAL A 482 -5.79 -20.54 -0.10
CA VAL A 482 -4.35 -20.74 -0.03
C VAL A 482 -3.63 -19.42 0.24
N ARG A 483 -2.45 -19.49 0.87
CA ARG A 483 -1.53 -18.35 1.04
C ARG A 483 -0.13 -18.78 0.58
N PRO A 484 0.49 -18.06 -0.38
CA PRO A 484 -0.06 -16.92 -1.14
C PRO A 484 -1.33 -17.27 -1.95
N ILE A 485 -2.20 -16.28 -2.22
CA ILE A 485 -3.49 -16.49 -2.93
C ILE A 485 -3.30 -17.03 -4.37
N THR A 486 -2.09 -16.86 -4.90
CA THR A 486 -1.65 -17.31 -6.22
C THR A 486 -1.04 -18.72 -6.22
N ALA A 487 -1.01 -19.42 -5.08
CA ALA A 487 -0.52 -20.78 -5.02
C ALA A 487 -1.31 -21.73 -5.96
N PRO A 488 -0.65 -22.73 -6.57
CA PRO A 488 0.73 -23.14 -6.34
C PRO A 488 1.80 -22.37 -7.14
N ASP A 489 1.39 -21.42 -7.99
CA ASP A 489 2.34 -20.64 -8.81
C ASP A 489 3.08 -19.59 -7.97
N GLY A 490 2.41 -19.04 -6.96
CA GLY A 490 3.04 -18.29 -5.86
C GLY A 490 3.36 -19.18 -4.67
N PHE A 491 4.52 -18.98 -4.06
CA PHE A 491 5.01 -19.77 -2.92
C PHE A 491 6.06 -18.99 -2.14
N TRP A 492 6.30 -19.41 -0.90
CA TRP A 492 7.49 -19.03 -0.14
C TRP A 492 8.63 -20.01 -0.40
N HIS A 493 9.84 -19.56 -0.11
CA HIS A 493 11.06 -20.29 -0.39
C HIS A 493 12.08 -20.06 0.73
N PHE A 494 12.81 -21.11 1.10
CA PHE A 494 13.99 -21.02 1.95
C PHE A 494 15.00 -22.12 1.58
N ARG A 495 16.27 -21.85 1.88
CA ARG A 495 17.38 -22.77 1.64
C ARG A 495 17.79 -23.51 2.92
N VAL A 496 18.15 -24.78 2.75
CA VAL A 496 18.66 -25.66 3.81
C VAL A 496 20.14 -25.91 3.61
N GLY A 497 20.95 -25.59 4.60
CA GLY A 497 22.38 -25.86 4.62
C GLY A 497 23.22 -25.06 3.61
N GLY A 498 24.42 -25.55 3.34
CA GLY A 498 25.53 -24.81 2.76
C GLY A 498 26.17 -23.86 3.78
N ALA A 499 27.28 -23.21 3.40
CA ALA A 499 27.51 -21.91 4.01
C ALA A 499 26.29 -21.08 3.63
N ILE A 500 25.46 -20.71 4.61
CA ILE A 500 24.67 -19.48 4.48
C ILE A 500 25.73 -18.39 4.39
N SER A 501 26.29 -18.23 3.20
CA SER A 501 26.70 -16.91 2.80
C SER A 501 25.42 -16.11 2.97
N ASN A 502 25.40 -15.16 3.90
CA ASN A 502 24.46 -14.05 3.88
C ASN A 502 24.71 -13.28 2.58
N LEU A 503 24.41 -13.95 1.47
CA LEU A 503 24.33 -13.48 0.11
C LEU A 503 22.84 -13.54 -0.21
N GLU A 504 22.01 -12.85 0.59
CA GLU A 504 21.18 -11.81 -0.04
C GLU A 504 22.10 -11.14 -1.06
N GLU A 505 21.71 -11.05 -2.33
CA GLU A 505 22.50 -10.39 -3.37
C GLU A 505 23.42 -9.34 -2.76
N SER A 506 24.72 -9.62 -2.62
CA SER A 506 25.61 -8.72 -1.90
C SER A 506 25.66 -7.43 -2.71
N HIS A 507 24.82 -6.48 -2.34
CA HIS A 507 25.24 -5.11 -2.21
C HIS A 507 26.52 -5.20 -1.38
N ASP A 508 27.66 -5.01 -2.06
CA ASP A 508 29.01 -4.96 -1.51
C ASP A 508 29.02 -4.82 0.03
N ASP A 509 29.65 -5.76 0.76
CA ASP A 509 29.84 -5.78 2.23
C ASP A 509 30.41 -4.43 2.77
N LEU A 510 29.53 -3.44 2.84
CA LEU A 510 29.82 -2.07 3.16
C LEU A 510 29.23 -1.85 4.54
N ILE A 511 30.10 -1.59 5.50
CA ILE A 511 29.71 -1.16 6.83
C ILE A 511 28.87 0.11 6.66
N ALA A 512 27.65 0.13 7.19
CA ALA A 512 26.82 1.34 7.20
C ALA A 512 27.51 2.39 8.09
N VAL A 513 27.79 3.54 7.49
CA VAL A 513 28.42 4.68 8.18
C VAL A 513 27.72 5.98 7.83
N TRP A 514 27.41 6.78 8.83
CA TRP A 514 26.77 8.08 8.64
C TRP A 514 27.17 9.07 9.73
N PRO A 515 27.12 10.39 9.47
CA PRO A 515 26.99 10.97 8.13
C PRO A 515 28.23 10.68 7.29
N ASN A 516 28.09 10.66 5.96
CA ASN A 516 29.22 10.59 5.02
C ASN A 516 28.82 11.37 3.74
N PRO A 517 29.36 12.58 3.47
CA PRO A 517 30.53 13.20 4.11
C PRO A 517 30.33 13.59 5.58
N VAL A 518 31.42 13.63 6.35
CA VAL A 518 31.44 13.84 7.81
C VAL A 518 32.26 15.06 8.22
N ASP A 519 31.82 15.79 9.25
CA ASP A 519 32.59 16.90 9.85
C ASP A 519 33.29 16.45 11.17
N ASP A 520 32.50 16.15 12.21
CA ASP A 520 33.03 15.98 13.58
C ASP A 520 33.06 14.53 14.10
N HIS A 521 32.08 13.70 13.72
CA HIS A 521 31.99 12.29 14.14
C HIS A 521 31.23 11.46 13.12
N VAL A 522 31.61 10.19 12.98
CA VAL A 522 30.93 9.21 12.12
C VAL A 522 30.41 8.06 12.98
N SER A 523 29.16 7.69 12.76
CA SER A 523 28.51 6.51 13.31
C SER A 523 28.81 5.31 12.43
N ILE A 524 29.01 4.15 13.06
CA ILE A 524 29.32 2.88 12.41
C ILE A 524 28.31 1.88 12.96
N ASP A 525 27.41 1.37 12.11
CA ASP A 525 26.41 0.41 12.54
C ASP A 525 26.96 -1.01 12.55
N LEU A 526 26.77 -1.68 13.68
CA LEU A 526 27.10 -3.07 13.88
C LEU A 526 25.88 -3.86 14.38
N ARG A 527 24.66 -3.29 14.34
CA ARG A 527 23.44 -3.90 14.87
C ARG A 527 23.13 -5.23 14.18
N ASP A 528 23.41 -5.35 12.89
CA ASP A 528 23.20 -6.57 12.10
C ASP A 528 24.27 -7.64 12.34
N LEU A 529 25.34 -7.30 13.06
CA LEU A 529 26.38 -8.25 13.46
C LEU A 529 26.01 -8.89 14.80
N ARG A 530 26.20 -10.21 14.93
CA ARG A 530 25.88 -10.95 16.16
C ARG A 530 26.60 -10.33 17.36
N SER A 531 25.86 -10.07 18.45
CA SER A 531 26.35 -9.33 19.62
C SER A 531 27.52 -9.98 20.37
N ALA A 532 27.73 -11.28 20.20
CA ALA A 532 28.86 -12.01 20.77
C ALA A 532 30.17 -11.89 19.94
N ASP A 533 30.09 -11.41 18.71
CA ASP A 533 31.23 -11.37 17.80
C ASP A 533 32.14 -10.18 18.10
N LYS A 534 33.45 -10.47 18.17
CA LYS A 534 34.48 -9.48 18.48
C LYS A 534 35.14 -9.00 17.19
N TRP A 535 34.99 -7.73 16.89
CA TRP A 535 35.52 -7.08 15.69
C TRP A 535 36.70 -6.16 16.00
N GLN A 536 37.69 -6.13 15.10
CA GLN A 536 38.73 -5.10 15.10
C GLN A 536 38.33 -3.98 14.15
N LEU A 537 37.96 -2.84 14.74
CA LEU A 537 37.68 -1.60 14.03
C LEU A 537 38.99 -0.83 13.82
N SER A 538 39.25 -0.38 12.60
CA SER A 538 40.36 0.52 12.29
C SER A 538 39.93 1.63 11.34
N LEU A 539 40.57 2.80 11.46
CA LEU A 539 40.48 3.91 10.52
C LEU A 539 41.85 4.14 9.88
N THR A 540 41.92 4.15 8.56
CA THR A 540 43.17 4.31 7.80
C THR A 540 43.13 5.50 6.86
N GLU A 541 44.27 6.18 6.72
CA GLU A 541 44.51 7.24 5.72
C GLU A 541 44.84 6.65 4.34
N PRO A 542 44.81 7.44 3.24
CA PRO A 542 45.14 6.96 1.89
C PRO A 542 46.56 6.40 1.76
N SER A 543 47.45 6.77 2.68
CA SER A 543 48.82 6.22 2.75
C SER A 543 48.88 4.79 3.30
N GLY A 544 47.75 4.22 3.75
CA GLY A 544 47.67 2.95 4.46
C GLY A 544 48.03 3.05 5.95
N LYS A 545 48.30 4.25 6.46
CA LYS A 545 48.60 4.49 7.87
C LYS A 545 47.31 4.43 8.69
N GLU A 546 47.30 3.57 9.71
CA GLU A 546 46.24 3.52 10.71
C GLU A 546 46.30 4.73 11.64
N VAL A 547 45.16 5.41 11.79
CA VAL A 547 45.00 6.59 12.65
C VAL A 547 44.08 6.35 13.84
N TYR A 548 43.30 5.27 13.81
CA TYR A 548 42.49 4.79 14.92
C TYR A 548 42.37 3.27 14.87
N ALA A 549 42.36 2.63 16.04
CA ALA A 549 42.02 1.21 16.18
C ALA A 549 41.31 0.95 17.51
N ALA A 550 40.28 0.12 17.46
CA ALA A 550 39.53 -0.29 18.64
C ALA A 550 38.99 -1.71 18.48
N THR A 551 38.60 -2.31 19.60
CA THR A 551 37.76 -3.50 19.59
C THR A 551 36.30 -3.06 19.64
N ALA A 552 35.49 -3.65 18.78
CA ALA A 552 34.05 -3.49 18.69
C ALA A 552 33.35 -4.83 18.92
N PHE A 553 32.08 -4.78 19.31
CA PHE A 553 31.17 -5.92 19.42
C PHE A 553 29.96 -5.67 18.50
N GLY A 554 29.31 -6.72 18.02
CA GLY A 554 28.04 -6.58 17.29
C GLY A 554 26.90 -6.08 18.17
N GLY A 555 25.75 -5.73 17.58
CA GLY A 555 24.57 -5.28 18.31
C GLY A 555 24.65 -3.86 18.89
N GLN A 556 25.54 -3.00 18.35
CA GLN A 556 25.70 -1.61 18.81
C GLN A 556 26.04 -0.67 17.65
N VAL A 557 25.82 0.63 17.87
CA VAL A 557 26.34 1.70 17.01
C VAL A 557 27.57 2.33 17.68
N ILE A 558 28.64 2.50 16.92
CA ILE A 558 29.88 3.14 17.41
C ILE A 558 29.99 4.53 16.82
N HIS A 559 30.07 5.54 17.69
CA HIS A 559 30.38 6.92 17.27
C HIS A 559 31.88 7.18 17.38
N LEU A 560 32.53 7.33 16.23
CA LEU A 560 33.95 7.62 16.11
C LEU A 560 34.16 9.14 15.96
N PRO A 561 34.75 9.82 16.95
CA PRO A 561 35.06 11.25 16.81
C PRO A 561 36.20 11.45 15.82
N LEU A 562 35.97 12.30 14.82
CA LEU A 562 36.92 12.63 13.76
C LEU A 562 37.44 14.06 13.86
N ALA A 563 36.92 14.91 14.74
CA ALA A 563 37.20 16.36 14.82
C ALA A 563 38.70 16.75 14.71
N LEU A 564 39.63 15.94 15.22
CA LEU A 564 41.08 16.22 15.20
C LEU A 564 41.81 15.76 13.93
N LEU A 565 41.14 15.03 13.03
CA LEU A 565 41.72 14.59 11.76
C LEU A 565 41.66 15.71 10.70
N PRO A 566 42.63 15.83 9.78
CA PRO A 566 42.51 16.72 8.62
C PRO A 566 41.35 16.33 7.70
N SER A 567 40.84 17.29 6.93
CA SER A 567 39.92 17.01 5.82
C SER A 567 40.57 16.07 4.81
N GLY A 568 39.82 15.10 4.30
CA GLY A 568 40.32 14.11 3.35
C GLY A 568 39.57 12.78 3.41
N THR A 569 40.03 11.84 2.60
CA THR A 569 39.44 10.49 2.51
C THR A 569 40.06 9.56 3.54
N TYR A 570 39.23 8.80 4.24
CA TYR A 570 39.64 7.74 5.15
C TYR A 570 38.88 6.45 4.87
N TRP A 571 39.41 5.31 5.32
CA TRP A 571 38.72 4.02 5.25
C TRP A 571 38.52 3.45 6.64
N ILE A 572 37.26 3.20 6.97
CA ILE A 572 36.86 2.40 8.13
C ILE A 572 36.96 0.93 7.70
N SER A 573 37.57 0.08 8.52
CA SER A 573 37.51 -1.37 8.30
C SER A 573 37.26 -2.14 9.60
N LEU A 574 36.47 -3.21 9.48
CA LEU A 574 36.15 -4.15 10.54
C LEU A 574 36.69 -5.53 10.16
N ARG A 575 37.41 -6.18 11.08
CA ARG A 575 37.97 -7.52 10.86
C ARG A 575 37.62 -8.47 12.01
N SER A 576 37.14 -9.66 11.68
CA SER A 576 36.92 -10.77 12.63
C SER A 576 37.19 -12.09 11.92
N GLY A 577 38.24 -12.82 12.34
CA GLY A 577 38.66 -14.04 11.64
C GLY A 577 39.02 -13.77 10.18
N ASP A 578 38.32 -14.45 9.26
CA ASP A 578 38.47 -14.27 7.80
C ASP A 578 37.53 -13.18 7.22
N ALA A 579 36.57 -12.66 8.01
CA ALA A 579 35.66 -11.60 7.59
C ALA A 579 36.35 -10.23 7.65
N CYS A 580 36.19 -9.43 6.60
CA CYS A 580 36.74 -8.09 6.48
C CYS A 580 35.77 -7.19 5.71
N MET A 581 35.19 -6.21 6.41
CA MET A 581 34.34 -5.19 5.79
C MET A 581 35.08 -3.85 5.78
N ALA A 582 34.84 -3.01 4.78
CA ALA A 582 35.44 -1.68 4.73
C ALA A 582 34.56 -0.66 4.03
N ARG A 583 34.55 0.58 4.52
CA ARG A 583 33.79 1.69 3.96
C ARG A 583 34.67 2.94 3.88
N GLN A 584 34.63 3.60 2.74
CA GLN A 584 35.29 4.89 2.55
C GLN A 584 34.42 5.99 3.17
N ILE A 585 35.06 6.90 3.91
CA ILE A 585 34.44 8.13 4.40
C ILE A 585 35.19 9.35 3.89
N VAL A 586 34.47 10.44 3.66
CA VAL A 586 35.02 11.73 3.27
C VAL A 586 34.85 12.71 4.41
N LYS A 587 35.95 13.11 5.05
CA LYS A 587 35.96 14.17 6.04
C LYS A 587 36.09 15.54 5.34
N ARG A 588 35.14 16.45 5.61
CA ARG A 588 35.18 17.83 5.07
C ARG A 588 36.17 18.73 5.79
#